data_AF-A0A3M1LVV9-F1
#
_entry.id   AF-A0A3M1LVV9-F1
#
_cell.length_a   1.000
_cell.length_b   1.000
_cell.length_c   1.000
_cell.angle_alpha   90.00
_cell.angle_beta   90.00
_cell.angle_gamma   90.00
#
_symmetry.space_group_name_H-M   'P 1'
#
loop_
_entity.id
_entity.type
_entity.pdbx_description
1 polymer ?
#
loop_
_entity_poly.entity_id
_entity_poly.type
_entity_poly.pdbx_seq_one_letter_code
_entity_poly.pdbx_strand_id
1 'polypeptide(L)'
;MRFGFRRPSLRKRIAARTSWKRYLRHSLGLKMPRGYGWLTNPRRALYNRIYSRTTRPTCLVAIVALGAAIVATSAIGAALLR
;
A
#
# COMPACT_ATOMS: atom_id res chain seq x y z
N MET A 1 -16.91 8.79 0.54
CA MET A 1 -16.70 9.92 1.48
C MET A 1 -18.04 10.63 1.65
N ARG A 2 -18.37 11.20 2.83
CA ARG A 2 -19.61 11.98 3.01
C ARG A 2 -19.30 13.47 2.84
N PHE A 3 -19.98 14.13 1.90
CA PHE A 3 -19.90 15.58 1.70
C PHE A 3 -20.91 16.29 2.61
N GLY A 4 -20.49 17.43 3.20
CA GLY A 4 -21.33 18.25 4.09
C GLY A 4 -20.60 18.74 5.36
N PHE A 5 -21.27 19.61 6.12
CA PHE A 5 -20.75 20.15 7.38
C PHE A 5 -20.53 19.05 8.42
N ARG A 6 -19.32 18.98 8.98
CA ARG A 6 -19.02 18.05 10.07
C ARG A 6 -19.63 18.60 11.35
N ARG A 7 -20.66 17.95 11.89
CA ARG A 7 -21.17 18.23 13.24
C ARG A 7 -20.07 17.88 14.27
N PRO A 8 -19.49 18.86 14.97
CA PRO A 8 -18.49 18.57 15.99
C PRO A 8 -19.18 17.94 17.20
N SER A 9 -18.63 16.86 17.74
CA SER A 9 -19.16 16.21 18.95
C SER A 9 -18.19 16.34 20.12
N LEU A 10 -18.68 16.83 21.27
CA LEU A 10 -17.88 17.05 22.47
C LEU A 10 -17.32 15.73 23.03
N ARG A 11 -18.15 14.68 23.08
CA ARG A 11 -17.74 13.34 23.52
C ARG A 11 -16.54 12.80 22.75
N LYS A 12 -16.55 12.89 21.40
CA LYS A 12 -15.41 12.43 20.58
C LYS A 12 -14.17 13.28 20.82
N ARG A 13 -14.34 14.58 21.07
CA ARG A 13 -13.24 15.51 21.35
C ARG A 13 -12.54 15.19 22.67
N ILE A 14 -13.30 14.91 23.72
CA ILE A 14 -12.75 14.52 25.03
C ILE A 14 -12.12 13.14 24.94
N ALA A 15 -12.83 12.14 24.39
CA ALA A 15 -12.32 10.78 24.24
C ALA A 15 -11.01 10.73 23.44
N ALA A 16 -10.87 11.54 22.39
CA ALA A 16 -9.63 11.62 21.62
C ALA A 16 -8.44 12.17 22.42
N ARG A 17 -8.69 13.03 23.42
CA ARG A 17 -7.66 13.62 24.29
C ARG A 17 -7.30 12.70 25.45
N THR A 18 -8.29 12.08 26.09
CA THR A 18 -8.11 11.25 27.30
C THR A 18 -7.96 9.76 27.03
N SER A 19 -7.94 9.33 25.76
CA SER A 19 -7.78 7.90 25.46
C SER A 19 -6.46 7.33 25.98
N TRP A 20 -6.55 6.24 26.73
CA TRP A 20 -5.40 5.49 27.26
C TRP A 20 -4.43 5.05 26.14
N LYS A 21 -4.97 4.57 25.01
CA LYS A 21 -4.18 4.16 23.84
C LYS A 21 -3.33 5.30 23.26
N ARG A 22 -3.82 6.55 23.29
CA ARG A 22 -3.04 7.72 22.88
C ARG A 22 -1.91 7.98 23.86
N TYR A 23 -2.22 7.98 25.16
CA TYR A 23 -1.24 8.22 26.21
C TYR A 23 -0.09 7.21 26.16
N LEU A 24 -0.40 5.91 26.04
CA LEU A 24 0.61 4.86 25.85
C LEU A 24 1.51 5.10 24.63
N ARG A 25 0.91 5.48 23.50
CA ARG A 25 1.65 5.65 22.24
C ARG A 25 2.47 6.95 22.18
N HIS A 26 1.98 8.03 22.78
CA HIS A 26 2.54 9.37 22.61
C HIS A 26 3.26 9.90 23.85
N SER A 27 2.85 9.52 25.06
CA SER A 27 3.47 9.97 26.31
C SER A 27 4.48 8.96 26.85
N LEU A 28 4.16 7.66 26.79
CA LEU A 28 5.05 6.58 27.25
C LEU A 28 6.04 6.08 26.19
N GLY A 29 6.00 6.66 24.98
CA GLY A 29 6.96 6.31 23.92
C GLY A 29 6.80 4.90 23.34
N LEU A 30 5.70 4.19 23.63
CA LEU A 30 5.39 2.86 23.07
C LEU A 30 4.94 2.94 21.59
N LYS A 31 5.61 3.79 20.80
CA LYS A 31 5.50 3.75 19.35
C LYS A 31 6.22 2.50 18.89
N MET A 32 5.48 1.65 18.19
CA MET A 32 6.10 0.45 17.67
C MET A 32 7.06 0.82 16.52
N PRO A 33 8.29 0.29 16.52
CA PRO A 33 9.25 0.59 15.46
C PRO A 33 8.76 0.06 14.11
N ARG A 34 9.34 0.60 13.02
CA ARG A 34 9.08 0.07 11.68
C ARG A 34 9.53 -1.40 11.61
N GLY A 35 8.74 -2.26 10.97
CA GLY A 35 9.07 -3.69 10.79
C GLY A 35 8.33 -4.67 11.71
N TYR A 36 7.73 -4.20 12.80
CA TYR A 36 6.98 -5.04 13.77
C TYR A 36 5.57 -5.46 13.28
N GLY A 37 5.34 -5.47 11.96
CA GLY A 37 4.06 -5.88 11.37
C GLY A 37 3.68 -7.32 11.75
N TRP A 38 4.67 -8.18 11.94
CA TRP A 38 4.47 -9.57 12.37
C TRP A 38 3.85 -9.69 13.76
N LEU A 39 4.21 -8.80 14.70
CA LEU A 39 3.70 -8.83 16.06
C LEU A 39 2.31 -8.19 16.19
N THR A 40 2.00 -7.16 15.39
CA THR A 40 0.71 -6.44 15.51
C THR A 40 -0.37 -6.92 14.58
N ASN A 41 -0.01 -7.38 13.38
CA ASN A 41 -0.98 -7.86 12.42
C ASN A 41 -0.33 -8.92 11.51
N PRO A 42 -0.22 -10.17 11.99
CA PRO A 42 0.47 -11.23 11.26
C PRO A 42 -0.19 -11.52 9.91
N ARG A 43 -1.53 -11.46 9.83
CA ARG A 43 -2.27 -11.69 8.57
C ARG A 43 -1.90 -10.66 7.50
N ARG A 44 -1.87 -9.38 7.87
CA ARG A 44 -1.49 -8.31 6.94
C ARG A 44 -0.01 -8.38 6.56
N ALA A 45 0.86 -8.73 7.52
CA ALA A 45 2.28 -8.91 7.26
C ALA A 45 2.53 -10.03 6.25
N LEU A 46 1.85 -11.17 6.42
CA LEU A 46 1.89 -12.30 5.49
C LEU A 46 1.37 -11.92 4.11
N TYR A 47 0.19 -11.30 4.03
CA TYR A 47 -0.39 -10.85 2.76
C TYR A 47 0.56 -9.92 2.00
N ASN A 48 1.10 -8.90 2.68
CA ASN A 48 2.04 -7.96 2.07
C ASN A 48 3.31 -8.68 1.59
N ARG A 49 3.78 -9.68 2.32
CA ARG A 49 4.95 -10.48 1.94
C ARG A 49 4.68 -11.26 0.66
N ILE A 50 3.55 -11.96 0.57
CA ILE A 50 3.16 -12.70 -0.63
C ILE A 50 2.99 -11.74 -1.80
N TYR A 51 2.18 -10.69 -1.65
CA TYR A 51 1.94 -9.67 -2.69
C TYR A 51 3.23 -9.04 -3.22
N SER A 52 4.17 -8.69 -2.33
CA SER A 52 5.45 -8.11 -2.72
C SER A 52 6.35 -9.07 -3.51
N ARG A 53 6.19 -10.38 -3.32
CA ARG A 53 6.97 -11.43 -3.97
C ARG A 53 6.33 -11.90 -5.27
N THR A 54 5.01 -11.97 -5.32
CA THR A 54 4.29 -12.51 -6.48
C THR A 54 3.94 -11.42 -7.48
N THR A 55 3.48 -10.26 -7.06
CA THR A 55 2.88 -9.25 -7.97
C THR A 55 3.90 -8.24 -8.48
N ARG A 56 4.82 -7.75 -7.63
CA ARG A 56 5.80 -6.73 -8.04
C ARG A 56 6.73 -7.18 -9.19
N PRO A 57 7.32 -8.39 -9.17
CA PRO A 57 8.20 -8.81 -10.26
C PRO A 57 7.42 -9.23 -11.50
N THR A 58 6.29 -9.94 -11.35
CA THR A 58 5.53 -10.46 -12.49
C THR A 58 4.89 -9.35 -13.32
N CYS A 59 4.34 -8.30 -12.68
CA CYS A 59 3.74 -7.20 -13.44
C CYS A 59 4.78 -6.45 -14.29
N LEU A 60 5.98 -6.18 -13.76
CA LEU A 60 7.02 -5.48 -14.51
C LEU A 60 7.56 -6.34 -15.66
N VAL A 61 7.82 -7.62 -15.41
CA VAL A 61 8.28 -8.57 -16.45
C VAL A 61 7.24 -8.71 -17.56
N ALA A 62 5.95 -8.82 -17.20
CA ALA A 62 4.87 -8.90 -18.18
C ALA A 62 4.76 -7.63 -19.04
N ILE A 63 4.85 -6.44 -18.42
CA ILE A 63 4.80 -5.16 -19.14
C ILE A 63 5.99 -5.01 -20.08
N VAL A 64 7.21 -5.34 -19.64
CA VAL A 64 8.42 -5.27 -20.47
C VAL A 64 8.37 -6.28 -21.62
N ALA A 65 7.91 -7.51 -21.36
CA ALA A 65 7.78 -8.54 -22.39
C ALA A 65 6.75 -8.17 -23.46
N LEU A 66 5.59 -7.64 -23.05
CA LEU A 66 4.57 -7.16 -23.99
C LEU A 66 5.07 -5.95 -24.80
N GLY A 67 5.77 -5.01 -24.16
CA GLY A 67 6.39 -3.89 -24.86
C GLY A 67 7.42 -4.32 -25.90
N ALA A 68 8.30 -5.26 -25.55
CA ALA A 68 9.29 -5.81 -26.47
C ALA A 68 8.66 -6.55 -27.65
N ALA A 69 7.58 -7.31 -27.40
CA ALA A 69 6.84 -8.01 -28.45
C ALA A 69 6.20 -7.04 -29.46
N ILE A 70 5.64 -5.91 -28.99
CA ILE A 70 5.04 -4.88 -29.86
C ILE A 70 6.11 -4.17 -30.72
N VAL A 71 7.29 -3.90 -30.15
CA VAL A 71 8.40 -3.31 -30.91
C VAL A 71 8.95 -4.29 -31.95
N ALA A 72 9.05 -5.58 -31.61
CA ALA A 72 9.50 -6.60 -32.55
C ALA A 72 8.53 -6.79 -33.73
N THR A 73 7.21 -6.82 -33.48
CA THR A 73 6.21 -6.98 -34.55
C THR A 73 6.14 -5.75 -35.45
N SER A 74 6.25 -4.54 -34.90
CA SER A 74 6.30 -3.32 -35.70
C SER A 74 7.57 -3.18 -36.53
N ALA A 75 8.73 -3.64 -36.03
CA ALA A 75 9.98 -3.68 -36.78
C ALA A 75 9.94 -4.68 -37.95
N ILE A 76 9.35 -5.87 -37.74
CA ILE A 76 9.16 -6.86 -38.81
C ILE A 76 8.18 -6.34 -39.87
N GLY A 77 7.07 -5.72 -39.45
CA GLY A 77 6.12 -5.09 -40.36
C GLY A 77 6.73 -3.96 -41.20
N ALA A 78 7.57 -3.11 -40.59
CA ALA A 78 8.29 -2.06 -41.30
C ALA A 78 9.39 -2.58 -42.24
N ALA A 79 9.95 -3.76 -41.97
CA ALA A 79 10.91 -4.43 -42.85
C ALA A 79 10.23 -5.17 -44.01
N LEU A 80 8.99 -5.62 -43.85
CA LEU A 80 8.16 -6.25 -44.89
C LEU A 80 7.48 -5.24 -45.84
N LEU A 81 7.31 -3.99 -45.40
CA LEU A 81 6.80 -2.87 -46.21
C LEU A 81 7.91 -2.05 -46.90
N ARG A 82 9.17 -2.47 -46.78
CA ARG A 82 10.31 -2.00 -47.58
C ARG A 82 10.59 -2.97 -48.71
#